data_AF-A0A536DM07-F1
#
_entry.id   AF-A0A536DM07-F1
#
_cell.length_a   1.000
_cell.length_b   1.000
_cell.length_c   1.000
_cell.angle_alpha   90.00
_cell.angle_beta   90.00
_cell.angle_gamma   90.00
#
_symmetry.space_group_name_H-M   'P 1'
#
loop_
_entity.id
_entity.type
_entity.pdbx_description
1 polymer ?
#
loop_
_entity_poly.entity_id
_entity_poly.type
_entity_poly.pdbx_seq_one_letter_code
_entity_poly.pdbx_strand_id
1 'polypeptide(L)'
;MSGTSDRVDPQRAALYLRVLGGDLGAAQLWFDQRVLDRYRAQPGWRVMRTNTVGRLATPEGWSLDFGIADGDALVHTSVSELTQRLPAGERQHWAQHTVTPEVSRNFLTMRLAPGSCIDDGDLRDWNTG
;
A
#
# COMPACT_ATOMS: atom_id res chain seq x y z
N MET A 1 5.52 -8.36 -30.31
CA MET A 1 5.64 -7.07 -29.60
C MET A 1 4.25 -6.44 -29.59
N SER A 2 3.52 -6.57 -28.48
CA SER A 2 2.18 -5.99 -28.35
C SER A 2 2.31 -4.65 -27.66
N GLY A 3 2.19 -3.56 -28.43
CA GLY A 3 2.12 -2.22 -27.88
C GLY A 3 0.80 -2.05 -27.15
N THR A 4 0.80 -2.24 -25.83
CA THR A 4 -0.24 -1.67 -24.97
C THR A 4 -0.04 -0.17 -24.97
N SER A 5 -0.86 0.54 -25.74
CA SER A 5 -1.09 1.97 -25.49
C SER A 5 -1.52 2.10 -24.03
N ASP A 6 -0.65 2.65 -23.19
CA ASP A 6 -0.93 2.95 -21.78
C ASP A 6 -2.01 4.03 -21.72
N ARG A 7 -3.26 3.60 -21.85
CA ARG A 7 -4.39 4.48 -21.62
C ARG A 7 -4.43 4.74 -20.12
N VAL A 8 -4.22 6.00 -19.74
CA VAL A 8 -4.36 6.45 -18.35
C VAL A 8 -5.72 5.98 -17.83
N ASP A 9 -5.68 5.14 -16.79
CA ASP A 9 -6.88 4.73 -16.06
C ASP A 9 -7.46 5.99 -15.37
N PRO A 10 -8.68 6.43 -15.74
CA PRO A 10 -9.23 7.69 -15.24
C PRO A 10 -9.58 7.62 -13.75
N GLN A 11 -9.96 6.47 -13.22
CA GLN A 11 -10.21 6.29 -11.80
C GLN A 11 -8.90 6.40 -11.01
N ARG A 12 -7.83 5.77 -11.51
CA ARG A 12 -6.49 5.89 -10.92
C ARG A 12 -5.99 7.34 -10.97
N ALA A 13 -6.17 8.03 -12.08
CA ALA A 13 -5.78 9.43 -12.22
C ALA A 13 -6.54 10.33 -11.23
N ALA A 14 -7.87 10.16 -11.13
CA ALA A 14 -8.68 10.93 -10.19
C ALA A 14 -8.28 10.71 -8.72
N LEU A 15 -7.97 9.46 -8.35
CA LEU A 15 -7.46 9.12 -7.02
C LEU A 15 -6.16 9.85 -6.72
N TYR A 16 -5.17 9.75 -7.61
CA TYR A 16 -3.86 10.35 -7.35
C TYR A 16 -3.85 11.88 -7.48
N LEU A 17 -4.75 12.48 -8.26
CA LEU A 17 -4.95 13.93 -8.23
C LEU A 17 -5.37 14.42 -6.84
N ARG A 18 -6.19 13.66 -6.10
CA ARG A 18 -6.52 14.01 -4.71
C ARG A 18 -5.31 13.91 -3.79
N VAL A 19 -4.53 12.84 -3.91
CA VAL A 19 -3.31 12.64 -3.12
C VAL A 19 -2.31 13.76 -3.37
N LEU A 20 -2.07 14.12 -4.63
CA LEU A 20 -1.20 15.22 -5.02
C LEU A 20 -1.77 16.59 -4.61
N GLY A 21 -3.08 16.70 -4.44
CA GLY A 21 -3.76 17.85 -3.84
C GLY A 21 -3.68 17.92 -2.31
N GLY A 22 -2.99 16.98 -1.65
CA GLY A 22 -2.77 16.97 -0.19
C GLY A 22 -3.72 16.07 0.60
N ASP A 23 -4.66 15.39 -0.05
CA ASP A 23 -5.50 14.37 0.59
C ASP A 23 -4.70 13.07 0.79
N LEU A 24 -3.84 13.07 1.80
CA LEU A 24 -3.05 11.89 2.17
C LEU A 24 -3.93 10.73 2.65
N GLY A 25 -5.17 11.01 3.07
CA GLY A 25 -6.15 9.99 3.46
C GLY A 25 -6.56 9.11 2.28
N ALA A 26 -6.53 9.64 1.06
CA ALA A 26 -6.81 8.88 -0.16
C ALA A 26 -5.62 8.02 -0.63
N ALA A 27 -4.41 8.22 -0.11
CA ALA A 27 -3.24 7.45 -0.51
C ALA A 27 -3.44 5.97 -0.18
N GLN A 28 -3.19 5.10 -1.16
CA GLN A 28 -3.34 3.65 -1.00
C GLN A 28 -2.03 3.05 -0.51
N LEU A 29 -2.13 2.16 0.47
CA LEU A 29 -1.07 1.23 0.84
C LEU A 29 -1.43 -0.16 0.35
N TRP A 30 -0.44 -0.88 -0.13
CA TRP A 30 -0.58 -2.19 -0.76
C TRP A 30 0.09 -3.24 0.11
N PHE A 31 -0.52 -4.42 0.17
CA PHE A 31 -0.07 -5.52 0.99
C PHE A 31 -0.21 -6.84 0.24
N ASP A 32 0.68 -7.78 0.54
CA ASP A 32 0.50 -9.18 0.14
C ASP A 32 -0.74 -9.75 0.85
N GLN A 33 -1.58 -10.51 0.14
CA GLN A 33 -2.81 -11.08 0.70
C GLN A 33 -2.57 -11.95 1.95
N ARG A 34 -1.35 -12.46 2.16
CA ARG A 34 -0.94 -13.23 3.35
C ARG A 34 -1.08 -12.43 4.65
N VAL A 35 -1.17 -11.10 4.59
CA VAL A 35 -1.52 -10.27 5.76
C VAL A 35 -2.82 -10.74 6.42
N LEU A 36 -3.73 -11.33 5.64
CA LEU A 36 -5.02 -11.85 6.10
C LEU A 36 -4.96 -13.27 6.68
N ASP A 37 -3.88 -14.03 6.47
CA ASP A 37 -3.76 -15.44 6.90
C ASP A 37 -3.93 -15.58 8.41
N ARG A 38 -3.25 -14.71 9.15
CA ARG A 38 -3.33 -14.66 10.62
C ARG A 38 -4.77 -14.47 11.11
N TYR A 39 -5.58 -13.73 10.39
CA TYR A 39 -6.95 -13.42 10.79
C TYR A 39 -7.93 -14.52 10.40
N ARG A 40 -7.70 -15.19 9.26
CA ARG A 40 -8.49 -16.37 8.85
C ARG A 40 -8.34 -17.55 9.80
N ALA A 41 -7.19 -17.67 10.47
CA ALA A 41 -6.90 -18.77 11.40
C ALA A 41 -7.44 -18.54 12.83
N GLN A 42 -7.87 -17.33 13.17
CA GLN A 42 -8.28 -17.00 14.55
C GLN A 42 -9.78 -17.21 14.77
N PRO A 43 -10.19 -17.94 15.82
CA PRO A 43 -11.60 -18.10 16.16
C PRO A 43 -12.31 -16.76 16.36
N GLY A 44 -13.50 -16.62 15.77
CA GLY A 44 -14.34 -15.42 15.89
C GLY A 44 -13.96 -14.28 14.92
N TRP A 45 -12.78 -14.31 14.32
CA TRP A 45 -12.40 -13.37 13.27
C TRP A 45 -13.07 -13.73 11.96
N ARG A 46 -13.43 -12.71 11.16
CA ARG A 46 -14.11 -12.90 9.88
C ARG A 46 -13.40 -12.10 8.80
N VAL A 47 -12.98 -12.79 7.74
CA VAL A 47 -12.54 -12.17 6.49
C VAL A 47 -13.61 -12.48 5.44
N MET A 48 -14.32 -11.46 5.00
CA MET A 48 -15.41 -11.56 4.02
C MET A 48 -14.99 -10.83 2.74
N ARG A 49 -15.39 -11.33 1.57
CA ARG A 49 -15.03 -10.68 0.30
C ARG A 49 -16.03 -10.93 -0.83
N THR A 50 -16.02 -10.02 -1.79
CA THR A 50 -16.46 -10.22 -3.17
C THR A 50 -15.22 -10.50 -4.05
N ASN A 51 -15.35 -10.36 -5.37
CA ASN A 51 -14.23 -10.49 -6.29
C ASN A 51 -13.20 -9.36 -6.16
N THR A 52 -13.60 -8.15 -5.77
CA THR A 52 -12.75 -6.95 -5.82
C THR A 52 -12.66 -6.18 -4.51
N VAL A 53 -13.48 -6.52 -3.51
CA VAL A 53 -13.53 -5.83 -2.22
C VAL A 53 -13.65 -6.85 -1.11
N GLY A 54 -13.02 -6.61 0.02
CA GLY A 54 -13.20 -7.39 1.23
C GLY A 54 -13.24 -6.55 2.50
N ARG A 55 -13.60 -7.24 3.59
CA ARG A 55 -13.70 -6.71 4.94
C ARG A 55 -13.09 -7.70 5.92
N LEU A 56 -12.19 -7.20 6.74
CA LEU A 56 -11.75 -7.85 7.96
C LEU A 56 -12.64 -7.35 9.10
N ALA A 57 -13.20 -8.25 9.90
CA ALA A 57 -13.98 -7.92 11.09
C ALA A 57 -13.55 -8.80 12.27
N THR A 58 -13.41 -8.19 13.44
CA THR A 58 -12.94 -8.89 14.64
C THR A 58 -14.03 -9.01 15.71
N PRO A 59 -13.89 -9.97 16.65
CA PRO A 59 -14.80 -10.07 17.79
C PRO A 59 -14.84 -8.80 18.66
N GLU A 60 -13.72 -8.09 18.75
CA GLU A 60 -13.56 -6.87 19.55
C GLU A 60 -14.18 -5.62 18.88
N GLY A 61 -14.81 -5.80 17.71
CA GLY A 61 -15.70 -4.81 17.11
C GLY A 61 -15.04 -3.84 16.13
N TRP A 62 -13.73 -3.96 15.86
CA TRP A 62 -13.12 -3.21 14.77
C TRP A 62 -13.22 -3.98 13.45
N SER A 63 -13.25 -3.21 12.36
CA SER A 63 -13.28 -3.73 11.01
C SER A 63 -12.50 -2.84 10.07
N LEU A 64 -11.96 -3.42 9.02
CA LEU A 64 -11.17 -2.74 8.00
C LEU A 64 -11.62 -3.17 6.61
N ASP A 65 -11.97 -2.21 5.78
CA ASP A 65 -12.29 -2.45 4.37
C ASP A 65 -11.02 -2.40 3.50
N PHE A 66 -10.97 -3.27 2.48
CA PHE A 66 -9.85 -3.36 1.55
C PHE A 66 -10.32 -3.70 0.13
N GLY A 67 -9.59 -3.20 -0.86
CA GLY A 67 -9.68 -3.63 -2.25
C GLY A 67 -8.82 -4.87 -2.51
N ILE A 68 -9.20 -5.67 -3.50
CA ILE A 68 -8.52 -6.88 -3.94
C ILE A 68 -8.07 -6.68 -5.38
N ALA A 69 -6.79 -6.96 -5.64
CA ALA A 69 -6.14 -6.70 -6.92
C ALA A 69 -5.21 -7.85 -7.30
N ASP A 70 -4.70 -7.79 -8.53
CA ASP A 70 -3.72 -8.74 -9.07
C ASP A 70 -4.15 -10.21 -8.90
N GLY A 71 -5.37 -10.54 -9.31
CA GLY A 71 -5.89 -11.92 -9.22
C GLY A 71 -5.92 -12.47 -7.79
N ASP A 72 -6.18 -11.62 -6.81
CA ASP A 72 -6.23 -11.91 -5.36
C ASP A 72 -4.86 -12.01 -4.67
N ALA A 73 -3.76 -11.70 -5.36
CA ALA A 73 -2.43 -11.69 -4.75
C ALA A 73 -2.21 -10.47 -3.84
N LEU A 74 -2.85 -9.35 -4.16
CA LEU A 74 -2.66 -8.08 -3.45
C LEU A 74 -3.97 -7.58 -2.84
N VAL A 75 -3.84 -6.99 -1.66
CA VAL A 75 -4.90 -6.17 -1.05
C VAL A 75 -4.40 -4.74 -0.87
N HIS A 76 -5.30 -3.78 -0.97
CA HIS A 76 -4.97 -2.39 -0.72
C HIS A 76 -6.05 -1.69 0.08
N THR A 77 -5.65 -0.69 0.86
CA THR A 77 -6.59 0.16 1.58
C THR A 77 -5.98 1.55 1.76
N SER A 78 -6.79 2.51 2.13
CA SER A 78 -6.33 3.89 2.26
C SER A 78 -5.60 4.13 3.59
N VAL A 79 -4.71 5.13 3.61
CA VAL A 79 -4.05 5.57 4.84
C VAL A 79 -5.08 6.01 5.88
N SER A 80 -6.17 6.66 5.48
CA SER A 80 -7.23 7.05 6.41
C SER A 80 -7.89 5.84 7.07
N GLU A 81 -8.19 4.80 6.30
CA GLU A 81 -8.84 3.59 6.81
C GLU A 81 -7.94 2.88 7.84
N LEU A 82 -6.64 2.73 7.54
CA LEU A 82 -5.68 2.16 8.48
C LEU A 82 -5.50 3.01 9.74
N THR A 83 -5.36 4.33 9.61
CA THR A 83 -5.13 5.20 10.77
C THR A 83 -6.34 5.31 11.69
N GLN A 84 -7.56 5.18 11.15
CA GLN A 84 -8.81 5.27 11.91
C GLN A 84 -9.27 3.93 12.47
N ARG A 85 -9.03 2.82 11.76
CA ARG A 85 -9.60 1.51 12.10
C ARG A 85 -8.59 0.49 12.60
N LEU A 86 -7.32 0.56 12.18
CA LEU A 86 -6.33 -0.44 12.53
C LEU A 86 -5.78 -0.18 13.95
N PRO A 87 -5.95 -1.11 14.90
CA PRO A 87 -5.39 -0.97 16.23
C PRO A 87 -3.85 -0.85 16.20
N ALA A 88 -3.28 -0.13 17.17
CA ALA A 88 -1.83 0.10 17.22
C ALA A 88 -1.01 -1.20 17.25
N GLY A 89 -1.50 -2.23 17.96
CA GLY A 89 -0.84 -3.54 18.05
C GLY A 89 -0.78 -4.32 16.74
N GLU A 90 -1.61 -3.99 15.75
CA GLU A 90 -1.64 -4.66 14.45
C GLU A 90 -0.68 -4.02 13.44
N ARG A 91 -0.23 -2.78 13.67
CA ARG A 91 0.53 -2.00 12.69
C ARG A 91 1.83 -2.66 12.25
N GLN A 92 2.55 -3.31 13.17
CA GLN A 92 3.80 -4.01 12.84
C GLN A 92 3.55 -5.20 11.91
N HIS A 93 2.49 -5.97 12.15
CA HIS A 93 2.10 -7.11 11.30
C HIS A 93 1.78 -6.63 9.89
N TRP A 94 0.97 -5.58 9.76
CA TRP A 94 0.65 -4.99 8.46
C TRP A 94 1.89 -4.44 7.75
N ALA A 95 2.77 -3.73 8.47
CA ALA A 95 3.99 -3.18 7.91
C ALA A 95 4.89 -4.25 7.28
N GLN A 96 5.00 -5.43 7.90
CA GLN A 96 5.79 -6.55 7.39
C GLN A 96 5.26 -7.16 6.09
N HIS A 97 3.99 -6.94 5.77
CA HIS A 97 3.35 -7.43 4.54
C HIS A 97 3.20 -6.34 3.47
N THR A 98 3.75 -5.15 3.71
CA THR A 98 3.66 -4.04 2.74
C THR A 98 4.36 -4.43 1.45
N VAL A 99 3.68 -4.24 0.33
CA VAL A 99 4.24 -4.37 -1.02
C VAL A 99 4.41 -2.97 -1.58
N THR A 100 5.62 -2.64 -2.00
CA THR A 100 5.91 -1.39 -2.71
C THR A 100 6.66 -1.70 -4.00
N PRO A 101 6.59 -0.82 -5.01
CA PRO A 101 7.64 -0.77 -6.02
C PRO A 101 9.02 -0.69 -5.37
N GLU A 102 10.06 -1.01 -6.14
CA GLU A 102 11.43 -0.87 -5.66
C GLU A 102 11.69 0.58 -5.19
N VAL A 103 12.28 0.69 -4.01
CA VAL A 103 12.63 1.97 -3.40
C VAL A 103 14.14 2.11 -3.34
N SER A 104 14.65 3.29 -3.69
CA SER A 104 16.07 3.58 -3.51
C SER A 104 16.40 3.64 -2.02
N ARG A 105 17.21 2.68 -1.56
CA ARG A 105 17.68 2.63 -0.18
C ARG A 105 18.43 3.90 0.21
N ASN A 106 19.32 4.38 -0.66
CA ASN A 106 20.12 5.59 -0.42
C ASN A 106 19.20 6.81 -0.25
N PHE A 107 18.21 6.96 -1.13
CA PHE A 107 17.23 8.03 -1.04
C PHE A 107 16.43 7.97 0.28
N LEU A 108 15.94 6.78 0.67
CA LEU A 108 15.23 6.61 1.94
C LEU A 108 16.12 6.92 3.15
N THR A 109 17.36 6.46 3.16
CA THR A 109 18.31 6.75 4.23
C THR A 109 18.55 8.25 4.36
N MET A 110 18.77 8.97 3.27
CA MET A 110 18.94 10.43 3.30
C MET A 110 17.72 11.16 3.87
N ARG A 111 16.51 10.65 3.62
CA ARG A 111 15.25 11.23 4.13
C ARG A 111 15.01 10.94 5.61
N LEU A 112 15.37 9.74 6.08
CA LEU A 112 15.08 9.26 7.44
C LEU A 112 16.20 9.55 8.45
N ALA A 113 17.44 9.66 7.98
CA ALA A 113 18.63 9.94 8.79
C ALA A 113 19.38 11.15 8.23
N PRO A 114 18.91 12.38 8.51
CA PRO A 114 19.55 13.61 8.05
C PRO A 114 21.01 13.68 8.53
N GLY A 115 21.94 13.91 7.61
CA GLY A 115 23.39 13.95 7.90
C GLY A 115 24.16 12.68 7.51
N SER A 116 23.49 11.65 6.98
CA SER A 116 24.16 10.49 6.38
C SER A 116 24.97 10.92 5.16
N CYS A 117 26.30 10.77 5.21
CA CYS A 117 27.16 10.92 4.04
C CYS A 117 27.14 9.61 3.25
N ILE A 118 26.53 9.62 2.08
CA ILE A 118 26.46 8.47 1.17
C ILE A 118 27.13 8.89 -0.13
N ASP A 119 28.18 8.16 -0.52
CA ASP A 119 28.77 8.28 -1.85
C ASP A 119 27.91 7.47 -2.83
N ASP A 120 27.13 8.18 -3.65
CA ASP A 120 26.21 7.62 -4.65
C ASP A 120 26.68 7.91 -6.10
N GLY A 121 27.96 8.24 -6.24
CA GLY A 121 28.60 8.58 -7.51
C GLY A 121 28.30 10.01 -8.01
N ASP A 122 28.78 10.29 -9.22
CA ASP A 122 28.68 11.61 -9.83
C ASP A 122 27.27 11.95 -10.32
N LEU A 123 26.90 13.24 -10.24
CA LEU A 123 25.68 13.75 -10.83
C LEU A 123 25.69 13.59 -12.36
N ARG A 124 24.59 13.08 -12.91
CA ARG A 124 24.40 12.88 -14.35
C ARG A 124 23.00 13.34 -14.76
N ASP A 125 22.90 13.92 -15.95
CA ASP A 125 21.60 14.28 -16.53
C ASP A 125 20.80 13.03 -16.92
N TRP A 126 19.47 13.16 -16.83
CA TRP A 126 18.56 12.11 -17.27
C TRP A 126 18.41 12.15 -18.80
N ASN A 127 19.34 11.53 -19.50
CA ASN A 127 19.26 11.38 -20.95
C ASN A 127 18.27 10.27 -21.31
N THR A 128 17.11 10.64 -21.82
CA THR A 128 16.21 9.71 -22.52
C THR A 128 16.86 9.32 -23.84
N GLY A 129 17.33 8.08 -23.95
CA GLY A 129 17.70 7.49 -25.25
C GLY A 129 16.50 7.33 -26.17
#